data_AF-B3EA05-F1
#
_entry.id   AF-B3EA05-F1
#
_cell.length_a   1.000
_cell.length_b   1.000
_cell.length_c   1.000
_cell.angle_alpha   90.00
_cell.angle_beta   90.00
_cell.angle_gamma   90.00
#
_symmetry.space_group_name_H-M   'P 1'
#
loop_
_entity.id
_entity.type
_entity.pdbx_description
1 polymer ?
#
loop_
_entity_poly.entity_id
_entity_poly.type
_entity_poly.pdbx_seq_one_letter_code
_entity_poly.pdbx_strand_id
1 'polypeptide(L)'
;MLIQNDRRMQRILSGLAVAVAILVPVLALASGGGEHHPDSGAQLKDFGWRVVDFALLAGIMIWALKKANVKGSLAERQLQIEKNLREAREARETAEAKLKEYTEKLEKANQEVDTLRAAMLKEAEAEKQRIVAEAQAAAAKVTEQAAQAADQEVLKARTELRVEAARLAVELAGGKLGAAVQKADHDRFVQDYLGKVVQL
;
A
#
# COMPACT_ATOMS: atom_id res chain seq x y z
N MET A 1 29.98 -4.72 33.93
CA MET A 1 31.16 -5.25 34.67
C MET A 1 32.41 -4.35 34.61
N LEU A 2 32.57 -3.46 33.63
CA LEU A 2 33.81 -2.67 33.43
C LEU A 2 34.13 -1.62 34.52
N ILE A 3 33.13 -1.06 35.21
CA ILE A 3 33.33 -0.01 36.24
C ILE A 3 33.98 -0.57 37.54
N GLN A 4 33.87 -1.88 37.79
CA GLN A 4 34.41 -2.47 39.01
C GLN A 4 35.95 -2.55 39.01
N ASN A 5 36.59 -2.67 37.84
CA ASN A 5 38.03 -2.87 37.72
C ASN A 5 38.82 -1.56 37.95
N ASP A 6 38.34 -0.44 37.39
CA ASP A 6 38.99 0.87 37.57
C ASP A 6 39.03 1.28 39.06
N ARG A 7 37.96 0.99 39.82
CA ARG A 7 37.92 1.28 41.27
C ARG A 7 38.91 0.44 42.07
N ARG A 8 39.18 -0.81 41.67
CA ARG A 8 40.21 -1.64 42.34
C ARG A 8 41.62 -1.14 42.02
N MET A 9 41.87 -0.77 40.77
CA MET A 9 43.18 -0.24 40.35
C MET A 9 43.50 1.09 41.02
N GLN A 10 42.53 2.02 41.07
CA GLN A 10 42.69 3.28 41.81
C GLN A 10 42.97 3.04 43.30
N ARG A 11 42.34 2.05 43.94
CA ARG A 11 42.61 1.70 45.35
C ARG A 11 44.01 1.13 45.58
N ILE A 12 44.53 0.34 44.65
CA ILE A 12 45.91 -0.20 44.77
C ILE A 12 46.91 0.93 44.55
N LEU A 13 46.68 1.78 43.55
CA LEU A 13 47.60 2.87 43.20
C LEU A 13 47.58 3.97 44.27
N SER A 14 46.41 4.30 44.82
CA SER A 14 46.31 5.21 45.96
C SER A 14 46.88 4.58 47.24
N GLY A 15 46.64 3.30 47.50
CA GLY A 15 47.24 2.58 48.63
C GLY A 15 48.77 2.55 48.56
N LEU A 16 49.34 2.33 47.37
CA LEU A 16 50.78 2.37 47.14
C LEU A 16 51.35 3.79 47.28
N ALA A 17 50.66 4.79 46.74
CA ALA A 17 51.05 6.20 46.90
C ALA A 17 51.04 6.62 48.38
N VAL A 18 50.07 6.15 49.16
CA VAL A 18 50.03 6.35 50.62
C VAL A 18 51.19 5.64 51.30
N ALA A 19 51.53 4.40 50.91
CA ALA A 19 52.68 3.70 51.48
C ALA A 19 54.01 4.42 51.20
N VAL A 20 54.22 4.90 49.96
CA VAL A 20 55.40 5.70 49.59
C VAL A 20 55.39 7.04 50.33
N ALA A 21 54.25 7.73 50.39
CA ALA A 21 54.11 8.99 51.11
C ALA A 21 54.27 8.86 52.63
N ILE A 22 54.11 7.66 53.20
CA ILE A 22 54.45 7.36 54.61
C ILE A 22 55.95 7.06 54.75
N LEU A 23 56.56 6.40 53.77
CA LEU A 23 58.00 6.08 53.79
C LEU A 23 58.91 7.31 53.58
N VAL A 24 58.50 8.28 52.76
CA VAL A 24 59.32 9.48 52.50
C VAL A 24 59.52 10.39 53.73
N PRO A 25 58.52 10.70 54.57
CA PRO A 25 58.72 11.52 55.78
C PRO A 25 59.59 10.85 56.84
N VAL A 26 59.60 9.51 56.93
CA VAL A 26 60.50 8.80 57.85
C VAL A 26 61.97 9.08 57.49
N LEU A 27 62.26 9.31 56.20
CA LEU A 27 63.59 9.69 55.72
C LEU A 27 63.93 11.18 55.99
N ALA A 28 62.96 12.08 55.98
CA ALA A 28 63.19 13.51 56.25
C ALA A 28 63.44 13.80 57.74
N LEU A 29 62.84 13.01 58.64
CA LEU A 29 63.11 13.10 60.08
C LEU A 29 64.41 12.37 60.49
N ALA A 30 64.95 11.50 59.64
CA ALA A 30 66.19 10.78 59.93
C ALA A 30 67.47 11.54 59.52
N SER A 31 67.38 12.68 58.80
CA SER A 31 68.55 13.51 58.47
C SER A 31 68.85 14.59 59.52
N GLY A 32 68.27 14.50 60.72
CA GLY A 32 68.53 15.39 61.83
C GLY A 32 69.63 14.88 62.76
N GLY A 33 70.88 15.28 62.49
CA GLY A 33 71.91 15.46 63.52
C GLY A 33 72.80 14.27 63.85
N GLY A 34 74.09 14.59 64.00
CA GLY A 34 75.01 13.84 64.87
C GLY A 34 76.06 13.03 64.14
N GLU A 35 77.26 13.62 64.07
CA GLU A 35 78.54 12.98 63.75
C GLU A 35 78.63 11.55 64.27
N HIS A 36 78.78 10.55 63.40
CA HIS A 36 79.43 9.29 63.74
C HIS A 36 79.91 8.59 62.46
N HIS A 37 81.10 8.03 62.57
CA HIS A 37 82.00 7.51 61.54
C HIS A 37 81.33 6.73 60.39
N PRO A 38 81.87 6.83 59.15
CA PRO A 38 81.33 6.16 57.97
C PRO A 38 81.67 4.66 58.03
N ASP A 39 80.86 3.90 58.78
CA ASP A 39 80.87 2.44 58.68
C ASP A 39 80.30 2.06 57.30
N SER A 40 81.21 1.93 56.34
CA SER A 40 80.94 1.50 54.96
C SER A 40 80.05 0.25 54.90
N GLY A 41 80.15 -0.66 55.87
CA GLY A 41 79.28 -1.83 55.99
C GLY A 41 77.81 -1.51 56.28
N ALA A 42 77.51 -0.51 57.12
CA ALA A 42 76.15 -0.09 57.44
C ALA A 42 75.50 0.61 56.23
N GLN A 43 76.24 1.50 55.55
CA GLN A 43 75.76 2.16 54.34
C GLN A 43 75.49 1.17 53.20
N LEU A 44 76.34 0.15 53.03
CA LEU A 44 76.11 -0.92 52.04
C LEU A 44 74.87 -1.77 52.38
N LYS A 45 74.61 -2.05 53.66
CA LYS A 45 73.42 -2.79 54.10
C LYS A 45 72.13 -1.97 53.88
N ASP A 46 72.14 -0.69 54.24
CA ASP A 46 71.02 0.22 54.02
C ASP A 46 70.74 0.41 52.53
N PHE A 47 71.79 0.54 51.71
CA PHE A 47 71.65 0.58 50.26
C PHE A 47 71.07 -0.73 49.71
N GLY A 48 71.55 -1.87 50.20
CA GLY A 48 71.02 -3.18 49.82
C GLY A 48 69.53 -3.34 50.14
N TRP A 49 69.09 -2.94 51.33
CA TRP A 49 67.68 -2.97 51.71
C TRP A 49 66.83 -2.04 50.85
N ARG A 50 67.33 -0.83 50.53
CA ARG A 50 66.66 0.10 49.60
C ARG A 50 66.53 -0.48 48.19
N VAL A 51 67.55 -1.21 47.71
CA VAL A 51 67.49 -1.89 46.41
C VAL A 51 66.44 -3.02 46.44
N VAL A 52 66.33 -3.76 47.54
CA VAL A 52 65.30 -4.80 47.73
C VAL A 52 63.90 -4.18 47.75
N ASP A 53 63.69 -3.11 48.53
CA ASP A 53 62.40 -2.40 48.59
C ASP A 53 62.02 -1.80 47.23
N PHE A 54 62.98 -1.22 46.51
CA PHE A 54 62.77 -0.71 45.16
C PHE A 54 62.47 -1.84 44.16
N ALA A 55 63.16 -2.98 44.26
CA ALA A 55 62.89 -4.15 43.42
C ALA A 55 61.50 -4.73 43.70
N LEU A 56 61.09 -4.77 44.97
CA LEU A 56 59.75 -5.20 45.36
C LEU A 56 58.69 -4.25 44.80
N LEU A 57 58.90 -2.93 44.93
CA LEU A 57 58.00 -1.92 44.38
C LEU A 57 57.94 -1.97 42.85
N ALA A 58 59.09 -2.12 42.18
CA ALA A 58 59.17 -2.30 40.73
C ALA A 58 58.46 -3.59 40.30
N GLY A 59 58.58 -4.68 41.06
CA GLY A 59 57.87 -5.93 40.84
C GLY A 59 56.35 -5.78 40.93
N ILE A 60 55.86 -5.11 41.99
CA ILE A 60 54.43 -4.80 42.15
C ILE A 60 53.94 -3.89 41.03
N MET A 61 54.72 -2.88 40.64
CA MET A 61 54.40 -1.96 39.55
C MET A 61 54.28 -2.70 38.21
N ILE A 62 55.24 -3.57 37.87
CA ILE A 62 55.20 -4.39 36.64
C ILE A 62 54.01 -5.34 36.68
N TRP A 63 53.72 -5.98 37.83
CA TRP A 63 52.56 -6.86 37.98
C TRP A 63 51.23 -6.11 37.83
N ALA A 64 51.12 -4.91 38.40
CA ALA A 64 49.96 -4.04 38.28
C ALA A 64 49.75 -3.56 36.83
N LEU A 65 50.80 -3.12 36.14
CA LEU A 65 50.72 -2.68 34.74
C LEU A 65 50.35 -3.83 33.79
N LYS A 66 50.89 -5.04 34.01
CA LYS A 66 50.50 -6.24 33.24
C LYS A 66 49.04 -6.61 33.48
N LYS A 67 48.51 -6.43 34.69
CA LYS A 67 47.11 -6.70 35.00
C LYS A 67 46.16 -5.59 34.53
N ALA A 68 46.64 -4.35 34.49
CA ALA A 68 45.87 -3.18 34.08
C ALA A 68 45.51 -3.20 32.58
N ASN A 69 46.22 -3.97 31.74
CA ASN A 69 45.94 -4.16 30.32
C ASN A 69 45.50 -2.86 29.61
N VAL A 70 46.15 -1.74 29.90
CA VAL A 70 45.77 -0.41 29.38
C VAL A 70 45.75 -0.40 27.85
N LYS A 71 46.64 -1.16 27.21
CA LYS A 71 46.64 -1.36 25.75
C LYS A 71 45.40 -2.13 25.28
N GLY A 72 44.98 -3.14 26.03
CA GLY A 72 43.79 -3.94 25.72
C GLY A 72 42.49 -3.13 25.87
N SER A 73 42.38 -2.26 26.88
CA SER A 73 41.17 -1.43 27.05
C SER A 73 41.02 -0.36 25.97
N LEU A 74 42.11 0.24 25.51
CA LEU A 74 42.09 1.15 24.36
C LEU A 74 41.77 0.43 23.06
N ALA A 75 42.37 -0.75 22.82
CA ALA A 75 42.07 -1.58 21.67
C ALA A 75 40.61 -2.04 21.66
N GLU A 76 40.05 -2.44 22.80
CA GLU A 76 38.64 -2.80 22.96
C GLU A 76 37.71 -1.63 22.65
N ARG A 77 38.04 -0.42 23.14
CA ARG A 77 37.27 0.79 22.81
C ARG A 77 37.33 1.11 21.33
N GLN A 78 38.50 1.02 20.71
CA GLN A 78 38.66 1.21 19.27
C GLN A 78 37.84 0.20 18.48
N LEU A 79 37.90 -1.08 18.86
CA LEU A 79 37.11 -2.15 18.24
C LEU A 79 35.60 -1.90 18.40
N GLN A 80 35.14 -1.49 19.58
CA GLN A 80 33.74 -1.18 19.82
C GLN A 80 33.27 0.04 19.03
N ILE A 81 34.09 1.09 18.91
CA ILE A 81 33.78 2.26 18.09
C ILE A 81 33.71 1.87 16.61
N GLU A 82 34.67 1.09 16.13
CA GLU A 82 34.67 0.60 14.75
C GLU A 82 33.44 -0.26 14.47
N LYS A 83 33.11 -1.18 15.38
CA LYS A 83 31.91 -2.01 15.29
C LYS A 83 30.64 -1.16 15.26
N ASN A 84 30.48 -0.23 16.20
CA ASN A 84 29.29 0.64 16.25
C ASN A 84 29.18 1.51 15.00
N LEU A 85 30.31 2.01 14.47
CA LEU A 85 30.32 2.81 13.25
C LEU A 85 29.95 1.97 12.03
N ARG A 86 30.41 0.72 11.96
CA ARG A 86 30.04 -0.23 10.90
C ARG A 86 28.57 -0.58 10.96
N GLU A 87 28.06 -0.95 12.13
CA GLU A 87 26.64 -1.22 12.35
C GLU A 87 25.76 -0.01 12.01
N ALA A 88 26.18 1.21 12.38
CA ALA A 88 25.46 2.43 12.04
C ALA A 88 25.45 2.71 10.51
N ARG A 89 26.56 2.43 9.81
CA ARG A 89 26.62 2.55 8.34
C ARG A 89 25.71 1.52 7.66
N GLU A 90 25.79 0.26 8.08
CA GLU A 90 24.93 -0.81 7.55
C GLU A 90 23.45 -0.52 7.82
N ALA A 91 23.10 -0.05 9.02
CA ALA A 91 21.73 0.35 9.36
C ALA A 91 21.26 1.54 8.51
N ARG A 92 22.13 2.50 8.23
CA ARG A 92 21.83 3.64 7.35
C ARG A 92 21.62 3.21 5.91
N GLU A 93 22.53 2.41 5.34
CA GLU A 93 22.45 1.93 3.97
C GLU A 93 21.19 1.07 3.75
N THR A 94 20.88 0.17 4.70
CA THR A 94 19.66 -0.65 4.63
C THR A 94 18.39 0.20 4.75
N ALA A 95 18.40 1.27 5.56
CA ALA A 95 17.27 2.19 5.65
C ALA A 95 17.09 3.01 4.37
N GLU A 96 18.17 3.55 3.80
CA GLU A 96 18.16 4.28 2.52
C GLU A 96 17.70 3.38 1.37
N ALA A 97 18.16 2.13 1.31
CA ALA A 97 17.74 1.15 0.32
C ALA A 97 16.24 0.84 0.42
N LYS A 98 15.73 0.59 1.64
CA LYS A 98 14.29 0.37 1.88
C LYS A 98 13.46 1.59 1.52
N LEU A 99 13.92 2.80 1.87
CA LEU A 99 13.23 4.04 1.52
C LEU A 99 13.12 4.19 0.00
N LYS A 100 14.21 3.92 -0.73
CA LYS A 100 14.21 3.94 -2.19
C LYS A 100 13.24 2.92 -2.76
N GLU A 101 13.29 1.68 -2.29
CA GLU A 101 12.38 0.61 -2.72
C GLU A 101 10.91 0.99 -2.50
N TYR A 102 10.56 1.53 -1.33
CA TYR A 102 9.19 1.94 -1.05
C TYR A 102 8.75 3.16 -1.86
N THR A 103 9.64 4.13 -2.05
CA THR A 103 9.36 5.30 -2.90
C THR A 103 9.08 4.86 -4.34
N GLU A 104 9.91 3.98 -4.90
CA GLU A 104 9.71 3.42 -6.24
C GLU A 104 8.42 2.61 -6.35
N LYS A 105 8.09 1.79 -5.32
CA LYS A 105 6.83 1.05 -5.29
C LYS A 105 5.61 1.98 -5.21
N LEU A 106 5.68 3.03 -4.41
CA LEU A 106 4.60 4.02 -4.30
C LEU A 106 4.42 4.78 -5.61
N GLU A 107 5.51 5.18 -6.27
CA GLU A 107 5.46 5.84 -7.56
C GLU A 107 4.84 4.94 -8.63
N LYS A 108 5.28 3.68 -8.71
CA LYS A 108 4.67 2.68 -9.60
C LYS A 108 3.20 2.45 -9.31
N ALA A 109 2.82 2.32 -8.05
CA ALA A 109 1.42 2.15 -7.65
C ALA A 109 0.56 3.36 -8.05
N ASN A 110 1.09 4.58 -7.89
CA ASN A 110 0.39 5.80 -8.34
C ASN A 110 0.23 5.82 -9.87
N GLN A 111 1.27 5.47 -10.62
CA GLN A 111 1.21 5.36 -12.08
C GLN A 111 0.20 4.28 -12.52
N GLU A 112 0.17 3.13 -11.86
CA GLU A 112 -0.82 2.07 -12.11
C GLU A 112 -2.25 2.55 -11.82
N VAL A 113 -2.47 3.29 -10.74
CA VAL A 113 -3.77 3.89 -10.42
C VAL A 113 -4.19 4.91 -11.48
N ASP A 114 -3.29 5.78 -11.93
CA ASP A 114 -3.59 6.78 -12.95
C ASP A 114 -3.91 6.14 -14.30
N THR A 115 -3.14 5.13 -14.70
CA THR A 115 -3.41 4.36 -15.93
C THR A 115 -4.73 3.61 -15.86
N LEU A 116 -5.04 2.96 -14.73
CA LEU A 116 -6.31 2.28 -14.51
C LEU A 116 -7.48 3.28 -14.56
N ARG A 117 -7.33 4.45 -13.91
CA ARG A 117 -8.35 5.50 -13.94
C ARG A 117 -8.59 6.01 -15.36
N ALA A 118 -7.53 6.26 -16.12
CA ALA A 118 -7.65 6.68 -17.51
C ALA A 118 -8.34 5.62 -18.38
N ALA A 119 -8.02 4.34 -18.19
CA ALA A 119 -8.66 3.22 -18.88
C ALA A 119 -10.16 3.13 -18.52
N MET A 120 -10.51 3.21 -17.23
CA MET A 120 -11.89 3.19 -16.76
C MET A 120 -12.70 4.36 -17.31
N LEU A 121 -12.14 5.57 -17.36
CA LEU A 121 -12.83 6.73 -17.93
C LEU A 121 -13.08 6.57 -19.43
N LYS A 122 -12.10 6.02 -20.17
CA LYS A 122 -12.25 5.73 -21.60
C LYS A 122 -13.32 4.67 -21.85
N GLU A 123 -13.31 3.59 -21.08
CA GLU A 123 -14.31 2.53 -21.15
C GLU A 123 -15.69 3.04 -20.78
N ALA A 124 -15.81 3.83 -19.72
CA ALA A 124 -17.08 4.42 -19.28
C ALA A 124 -17.67 5.36 -20.35
N GLU A 125 -16.86 6.18 -21.01
CA GLU A 125 -17.34 7.06 -22.08
C GLU A 125 -17.73 6.27 -23.33
N ALA A 126 -16.97 5.22 -23.70
CA ALA A 126 -17.33 4.33 -24.80
C ALA A 126 -18.64 3.58 -24.52
N GLU A 127 -18.81 3.08 -23.30
CA GLU A 127 -20.02 2.39 -22.84
C GLU A 127 -21.23 3.33 -22.84
N LYS A 128 -21.06 4.56 -22.32
CA LYS A 128 -22.09 5.59 -22.35
C LYS A 128 -22.51 5.91 -23.78
N GLN A 129 -21.56 6.07 -24.70
CA GLN A 129 -21.87 6.31 -26.11
C GLN A 129 -22.63 5.13 -26.74
N ARG A 130 -22.23 3.89 -26.42
CA ARG A 130 -22.94 2.68 -26.87
C ARG A 130 -24.37 2.65 -26.34
N ILE A 131 -24.58 2.85 -25.04
CA ILE A 131 -25.91 2.88 -24.42
C ILE A 131 -26.80 3.94 -25.07
N VAL A 132 -26.26 5.15 -25.30
CA VAL A 132 -27.01 6.24 -25.94
C VAL A 132 -27.36 5.88 -27.39
N ALA A 133 -26.42 5.32 -28.16
CA ALA A 133 -26.67 4.91 -29.54
C ALA A 133 -27.70 3.78 -29.63
N GLU A 134 -27.62 2.78 -28.76
CA GLU A 134 -28.60 1.69 -28.66
C GLU A 134 -29.98 2.21 -28.26
N ALA A 135 -30.05 3.13 -27.30
CA ALA A 135 -31.31 3.76 -26.89
C ALA A 135 -31.94 4.57 -28.03
N GLN A 136 -31.14 5.32 -28.80
CA GLN A 136 -31.61 6.05 -29.97
C GLN A 136 -32.11 5.11 -31.08
N ALA A 137 -31.36 4.03 -31.36
CA ALA A 137 -31.76 3.04 -32.35
C ALA A 137 -33.05 2.31 -31.93
N ALA A 138 -33.19 1.97 -30.65
CA ALA A 138 -34.40 1.37 -30.09
C ALA A 138 -35.59 2.34 -30.17
N ALA A 139 -35.40 3.61 -29.82
CA ALA A 139 -36.44 4.63 -29.94
C ALA A 139 -36.89 4.81 -31.40
N ALA A 140 -35.95 4.91 -32.34
CA ALA A 140 -36.25 5.01 -33.76
C ALA A 140 -37.06 3.80 -34.25
N LYS A 141 -36.65 2.59 -33.86
CA LYS A 141 -37.38 1.36 -34.17
C LYS A 141 -38.80 1.35 -33.60
N VAL A 142 -38.99 1.78 -32.36
CA VAL A 142 -40.33 1.90 -31.75
C VAL A 142 -41.19 2.89 -32.54
N THR A 143 -40.64 4.04 -32.94
CA THR A 143 -41.39 5.02 -33.75
C THR A 143 -41.76 4.48 -35.12
N GLU A 144 -40.87 3.76 -35.79
CA GLU A 144 -41.14 3.13 -37.08
C GLU A 144 -42.22 2.06 -36.95
N GLN A 145 -42.12 1.19 -35.93
CA GLN A 145 -43.12 0.16 -35.66
C GLN A 145 -44.50 0.78 -35.34
N ALA A 146 -44.54 1.86 -34.57
CA ALA A 146 -45.79 2.56 -34.26
C ALA A 146 -46.42 3.17 -35.52
N ALA A 147 -45.62 3.77 -36.41
CA ALA A 147 -46.10 4.30 -37.69
C ALA A 147 -46.66 3.19 -38.58
N GLN A 148 -45.93 2.07 -38.73
CA GLN A 148 -46.37 0.91 -39.51
C GLN A 148 -47.67 0.32 -38.94
N ALA A 149 -47.78 0.19 -37.62
CA ALA A 149 -48.99 -0.31 -36.98
C ALA A 149 -50.18 0.64 -37.19
N ALA A 150 -49.96 1.95 -37.09
CA ALA A 150 -51.00 2.94 -37.35
C ALA A 150 -51.50 2.88 -38.81
N ASP A 151 -50.60 2.76 -39.78
CA ASP A 151 -50.96 2.63 -41.20
C ASP A 151 -51.77 1.36 -41.46
N GLN A 152 -51.36 0.24 -40.86
CA GLN A 152 -52.10 -1.03 -40.96
C GLN A 152 -53.50 -0.93 -40.36
N GLU A 153 -53.64 -0.29 -39.19
CA GLU A 153 -54.94 -0.10 -38.54
C GLU A 153 -55.84 0.82 -39.37
N VAL A 154 -55.30 1.88 -39.98
CA VAL A 154 -56.04 2.75 -40.88
C VAL A 154 -56.53 1.99 -42.12
N LEU A 155 -55.69 1.14 -42.72
CA LEU A 155 -56.08 0.31 -43.87
C LEU A 155 -57.17 -0.70 -43.51
N LYS A 156 -57.05 -1.32 -42.33
CA LYS A 156 -58.05 -2.25 -41.80
C LYS A 156 -59.38 -1.55 -41.54
N ALA A 157 -59.37 -0.43 -40.81
CA ALA A 157 -60.56 0.36 -40.53
C ALA A 157 -61.25 0.85 -41.80
N ARG A 158 -60.48 1.27 -42.82
CA ARG A 158 -61.03 1.63 -44.14
C ARG A 158 -61.71 0.46 -44.84
N THR A 159 -61.14 -0.74 -44.72
CA THR A 159 -61.71 -1.95 -45.32
C THR A 159 -63.00 -2.33 -44.61
N GLU A 160 -63.02 -2.32 -43.29
CA GLU A 160 -64.22 -2.58 -42.48
C GLU A 160 -65.33 -1.55 -42.77
N LEU A 161 -65.00 -0.26 -42.85
CA LEU A 161 -65.95 0.79 -43.22
C LEU A 161 -66.55 0.58 -44.63
N ARG A 162 -65.74 0.11 -45.59
CA ARG A 162 -66.24 -0.20 -46.95
C ARG A 162 -67.21 -1.39 -46.94
N VAL A 163 -66.91 -2.43 -46.15
CA VAL A 163 -67.80 -3.60 -46.01
C VAL A 163 -69.12 -3.18 -45.38
N GLU A 164 -69.10 -2.40 -44.30
CA GLU A 164 -70.32 -1.91 -43.65
C GLU A 164 -71.12 -0.98 -44.56
N ALA A 165 -70.46 -0.06 -45.28
CA ALA A 165 -71.14 0.81 -46.25
C ALA A 165 -71.81 0.01 -47.38
N ALA A 166 -71.14 -1.02 -47.91
CA ALA A 166 -71.72 -1.90 -48.92
C ALA A 166 -72.92 -2.69 -48.37
N ARG A 167 -72.81 -3.21 -47.14
CA ARG A 167 -73.90 -3.91 -46.45
C ARG A 167 -75.12 -3.01 -46.28
N LEU A 168 -74.93 -1.79 -45.76
CA LEU A 168 -75.99 -0.80 -45.59
C LEU A 168 -76.60 -0.36 -46.92
N ALA A 169 -75.80 -0.21 -47.97
CA ALA A 169 -76.30 0.12 -49.31
C ALA A 169 -77.19 -1.00 -49.88
N VAL A 170 -76.79 -2.26 -49.72
CA VAL A 170 -77.60 -3.43 -50.12
C VAL A 170 -78.89 -3.52 -49.28
N GLU A 171 -78.80 -3.28 -47.98
CA GLU A 171 -79.96 -3.28 -47.08
C GLU A 171 -80.97 -2.18 -47.47
N LEU A 172 -80.49 -0.96 -47.72
CA LEU A 172 -81.31 0.15 -48.20
C LEU A 172 -81.91 -0.11 -49.59
N ALA A 173 -81.14 -0.68 -50.52
CA ALA A 173 -81.63 -1.04 -51.84
C ALA A 173 -82.69 -2.15 -51.76
N GLY A 174 -82.46 -3.17 -50.92
CA GLY A 174 -83.42 -4.24 -50.65
C GLY A 174 -84.71 -3.72 -50.02
N GLY A 175 -84.61 -2.82 -49.05
CA GLY A 175 -85.77 -2.15 -48.45
C GLY A 175 -86.56 -1.31 -49.45
N LYS A 176 -85.87 -0.54 -50.31
CA LYS A 176 -86.52 0.24 -51.38
C LYS A 176 -87.18 -0.63 -52.43
N LEU A 177 -86.52 -1.72 -52.87
CA LEU A 177 -87.10 -2.66 -53.84
C LEU A 177 -88.32 -3.37 -53.25
N GLY A 178 -88.23 -3.84 -52.00
CA GLY A 178 -89.34 -4.47 -51.29
C GLY A 178 -90.55 -3.54 -51.14
N ALA A 179 -90.33 -2.24 -50.91
CA ALA A 179 -91.41 -1.25 -50.84
C ALA A 179 -91.99 -0.85 -52.21
N ALA A 180 -91.25 -1.06 -53.31
CA ALA A 180 -91.68 -0.68 -54.66
C ALA A 180 -92.39 -1.79 -55.44
N VAL A 181 -92.21 -3.07 -55.07
CA VAL A 181 -92.86 -4.23 -55.72
C VAL A 181 -94.37 -4.18 -55.53
N GLN A 182 -95.13 -4.15 -56.63
CA GLN A 182 -96.59 -4.15 -56.61
C GLN A 182 -97.16 -5.54 -56.89
N LYS A 183 -98.45 -5.76 -56.62
CA LYS A 183 -99.12 -7.06 -56.85
C LYS A 183 -98.99 -7.53 -58.31
N ALA A 184 -99.05 -6.61 -59.27
CA ALA A 184 -98.86 -6.91 -60.69
C ALA A 184 -97.44 -7.45 -61.01
N ASP A 185 -96.40 -6.98 -60.30
CA ASP A 185 -95.05 -7.52 -60.46
C ASP A 185 -94.97 -8.97 -59.98
N HIS A 186 -95.65 -9.31 -58.87
CA HIS A 186 -95.71 -10.67 -58.35
C HIS A 186 -96.39 -11.62 -59.35
N ASP A 187 -97.53 -11.22 -59.91
CA ASP A 187 -98.26 -12.00 -60.91
C ASP A 187 -97.39 -12.22 -62.18
N ARG A 188 -96.64 -11.19 -62.63
CA ARG A 188 -95.66 -11.31 -63.72
C ARG A 188 -94.53 -12.30 -63.37
N PHE A 189 -93.95 -12.21 -62.17
CA PHE A 189 -92.87 -13.12 -61.75
C PHE A 189 -93.32 -14.59 -61.71
N VAL A 190 -94.56 -14.87 -61.30
CA VAL A 190 -95.13 -16.22 -61.30
C VAL A 190 -95.31 -16.75 -62.73
N GLN A 191 -95.82 -15.94 -63.65
CA GLN A 191 -95.97 -16.33 -65.06
C GLN A 191 -94.62 -16.61 -65.73
N ASP A 192 -93.60 -15.76 -65.50
CA ASP A 192 -92.25 -15.96 -66.03
C ASP A 192 -91.62 -17.28 -65.52
N TYR A 193 -91.85 -17.61 -64.25
CA TYR A 193 -91.34 -18.86 -63.66
C TYR A 193 -92.03 -20.08 -64.28
N LEU A 194 -93.35 -20.04 -64.44
CA LEU A 194 -94.11 -21.09 -65.12
C LEU A 194 -93.68 -21.27 -66.59
N GLY A 195 -93.43 -20.17 -67.30
CA GLY A 195 -92.96 -20.20 -68.69
C GLY A 195 -91.57 -20.84 -68.84
N LYS A 196 -90.65 -20.61 -67.89
CA LYS A 196 -89.30 -21.21 -67.92
C LYS A 196 -89.28 -22.69 -67.57
N VAL A 197 -90.10 -23.14 -66.62
CA VAL A 197 -90.17 -24.56 -66.25
C VAL A 197 -90.75 -25.42 -67.37
N VAL A 198 -91.63 -24.85 -68.21
CA VAL A 198 -92.17 -25.54 -69.40
C VAL A 198 -91.15 -25.66 -70.54
N GLN A 199 -90.05 -24.89 -70.53
CA GLN A 199 -89.00 -24.94 -71.57
C GLN A 199 -87.81 -25.87 -71.25
N LEU A 200 -87.83 -26.57 -70.11
CA LEU A 200 -86.88 -27.64 -69.77
C LEU A 200 -87.50 -29.01 -70.06
#